data_AF-A0A925Z3F9-F1
#
_entry.id   AF-A0A925Z3F9-F1
#
_cell.length_a   1.000
_cell.length_b   1.000
_cell.length_c   1.000
_cell.angle_alpha   90.00
_cell.angle_beta   90.00
_cell.angle_gamma   90.00
#
_symmetry.space_group_name_H-M   'P 1'
#
loop_
_entity.id
_entity.type
_entity.pdbx_description
1 polymer ?
#
loop_
_entity_poly.entity_id
_entity_poly.type
_entity_poly.pdbx_seq_one_letter_code
_entity_poly.pdbx_strand_id
1 'polypeptide(L)'
;MSLAAELHRSVASYEKSSVTALAAEMAAAGETLLAKATAYLAQKVVKDGRIVADALEREQHAAHGLAWLATYAASLKQMAAYSARLEHDDRFGELERLLVQIGCAEYVAQIAGGIPMSQTEIVRPGALGLTQDDIEQFLDGAGRDLMETGNTPAIRARVIALIRNLDATSIAGDSGL
;
A
#
# COMPACT_ATOMS: atom_id res chain seq x y z
N MET A 1 26.78 10.43 -5.33
CA MET A 1 25.79 11.28 -6.04
C MET A 1 25.25 12.32 -5.07
N SER A 2 24.92 13.53 -5.51
CA SER A 2 24.35 14.57 -4.64
C SER A 2 22.88 14.26 -4.33
N LEU A 3 22.42 14.52 -3.10
CA LEU A 3 21.03 14.38 -2.65
C LEU A 3 20.03 15.08 -3.61
N ALA A 4 20.42 16.21 -4.18
CA ALA A 4 19.62 16.94 -5.16
C ALA A 4 19.44 16.17 -6.48
N ALA A 5 20.45 15.41 -6.91
CA ALA A 5 20.41 14.62 -8.14
C ALA A 5 19.62 13.31 -7.98
N GLU A 6 19.55 12.76 -6.77
CA GLU A 6 18.68 11.64 -6.40
C GLU A 6 17.22 12.08 -6.33
N LEU A 7 16.94 13.23 -5.70
CA LEU A 7 15.61 13.82 -5.62
C LEU A 7 15.07 14.14 -7.03
N HIS A 8 15.87 14.80 -7.87
CA HIS A 8 15.44 15.18 -9.22
C HIS A 8 15.15 13.96 -10.10
N ARG A 9 15.90 12.86 -9.94
CA ARG A 9 15.70 11.63 -10.70
C ARG A 9 14.49 10.83 -10.22
N SER A 10 14.26 10.80 -8.91
CA SER A 10 13.09 10.15 -8.30
C SER A 10 11.81 10.93 -8.63
N VAL A 11 11.79 12.26 -8.46
CA VAL A 11 10.65 13.11 -8.84
C VAL A 11 10.38 13.02 -10.34
N ALA A 12 11.40 13.05 -11.20
CA ALA A 12 11.22 12.92 -12.66
C ALA A 12 10.78 11.51 -13.11
N SER A 13 11.08 10.46 -12.34
CA SER A 13 10.57 9.11 -12.61
C SER A 13 9.05 9.02 -12.37
N TYR A 14 8.53 9.76 -11.40
CA TYR A 14 7.09 9.86 -11.11
C TYR A 14 6.37 11.00 -11.86
N GLU A 15 7.10 11.82 -12.64
CA GLU A 15 6.49 12.65 -13.69
C GLU A 15 6.15 11.83 -14.94
N LYS A 16 6.77 10.66 -15.16
CA LYS A 16 6.51 9.79 -16.32
C LYS A 16 5.30 8.86 -16.15
N SER A 17 4.95 8.51 -14.92
CA SER A 17 3.72 7.79 -14.56
C SER A 17 3.04 8.54 -13.43
N SER A 18 1.80 9.02 -13.65
CA SER A 18 1.04 9.74 -12.61
C SER A 18 0.89 8.86 -11.37
N VAL A 19 1.18 9.40 -10.19
CA VAL A 19 0.98 8.71 -8.89
C VAL A 19 -0.46 8.21 -8.74
N THR A 20 -1.43 8.88 -9.34
CA THR A 20 -2.83 8.41 -9.41
C THR A 20 -2.95 7.08 -10.14
N ALA A 21 -2.29 6.94 -11.30
CA ALA A 21 -2.30 5.70 -12.08
C ALA A 21 -1.63 4.54 -11.33
N LEU A 22 -0.48 4.81 -10.70
CA LEU A 22 0.25 3.84 -9.89
C LEU A 22 -0.60 3.36 -8.70
N ALA A 23 -1.28 4.28 -8.00
CA ALA A 23 -2.16 3.94 -6.89
C ALA A 23 -3.35 3.08 -7.37
N ALA A 24 -3.94 3.39 -8.53
CA ALA A 24 -5.04 2.62 -9.10
C ALA A 24 -4.62 1.19 -9.49
N GLU A 25 -3.44 1.04 -10.12
CA GLU A 25 -2.85 -0.26 -10.42
C GLU A 25 -2.65 -1.09 -9.15
N MET A 26 -2.11 -0.48 -8.11
CA MET A 26 -1.82 -1.17 -6.86
C MET A 26 -3.06 -1.50 -6.04
N ALA A 27 -4.11 -0.69 -6.13
CA ALA A 27 -5.42 -1.02 -5.59
C ALA A 27 -5.98 -2.30 -6.21
N ALA A 28 -5.95 -2.42 -7.55
CA ALA A 28 -6.43 -3.60 -8.26
C ALA A 28 -5.59 -4.85 -7.95
N ALA A 29 -4.26 -4.71 -7.91
CA ALA A 29 -3.35 -5.80 -7.55
C ALA A 29 -3.56 -6.27 -6.09
N GLY A 30 -3.76 -5.33 -5.16
CA GLY A 30 -4.06 -5.62 -3.76
C GLY A 30 -5.39 -6.37 -3.57
N GLU A 31 -6.45 -5.96 -4.29
CA GLU A 31 -7.73 -6.69 -4.30
C GLU A 31 -7.56 -8.12 -4.83
N THR A 32 -6.73 -8.31 -5.85
CA THR A 32 -6.43 -9.64 -6.42
C THR A 32 -5.75 -10.55 -5.39
N LEU A 33 -4.73 -10.05 -4.68
CA LEU A 33 -4.08 -10.82 -3.61
C LEU A 33 -5.05 -11.13 -2.47
N LEU A 34 -5.87 -10.15 -2.05
CA LEU A 34 -6.86 -10.35 -1.00
C LEU A 34 -7.86 -11.45 -1.35
N ALA A 35 -8.33 -11.49 -2.60
CA ALA A 35 -9.22 -12.54 -3.08
C ALA A 35 -8.57 -13.94 -3.00
N LYS A 36 -7.31 -14.07 -3.44
CA LYS A 36 -6.54 -15.32 -3.34
C LYS A 36 -6.36 -15.77 -1.88
N ALA A 37 -5.93 -14.88 -1.00
CA ALA A 37 -5.74 -15.16 0.42
C ALA A 37 -7.05 -15.53 1.13
N THR A 38 -8.16 -14.86 0.78
CA THR A 38 -9.50 -15.17 1.29
C THR A 38 -9.94 -16.57 0.89
N ALA A 39 -9.75 -16.93 -0.39
CA ALA A 39 -10.08 -18.25 -0.90
C ALA A 39 -9.25 -19.35 -0.23
N TYR A 40 -7.97 -19.09 0.02
CA TYR A 40 -7.09 -20.01 0.74
C TYR A 40 -7.57 -20.25 2.18
N LEU A 41 -7.83 -19.18 2.95
CA LEU A 41 -8.29 -19.35 4.32
C LEU A 41 -9.65 -20.03 4.39
N ALA A 42 -10.56 -19.72 3.46
CA ALA A 42 -11.88 -20.34 3.38
C ALA A 42 -11.80 -21.87 3.27
N GLN A 43 -10.82 -22.43 2.53
CA GLN A 43 -10.60 -23.88 2.43
C GLN A 43 -10.28 -24.53 3.78
N LYS A 44 -9.73 -23.77 4.72
CA LYS A 44 -9.31 -24.24 6.05
C LYS A 44 -10.39 -24.09 7.11
N VAL A 45 -11.19 -23.03 7.01
CA VAL A 45 -12.11 -22.62 8.09
C VAL A 45 -13.59 -22.76 7.76
N VAL A 46 -13.96 -22.99 6.50
CA VAL A 46 -15.36 -23.14 6.07
C VAL A 46 -15.71 -24.60 5.83
N LYS A 47 -16.82 -25.05 6.40
CA LYS A 47 -17.43 -26.36 6.15
C LYS A 47 -18.93 -26.20 5.94
N ASP A 48 -19.47 -26.82 4.90
CA ASP A 48 -20.91 -26.76 4.55
C ASP A 48 -21.45 -25.31 4.49
N GLY A 49 -20.64 -24.40 3.95
CA GLY A 49 -20.97 -22.97 3.80
C GLY A 49 -20.92 -22.15 5.10
N ARG A 50 -20.42 -22.71 6.21
CA ARG A 50 -20.32 -22.02 7.50
C ARG A 50 -18.90 -22.02 8.03
N ILE A 51 -18.52 -20.94 8.69
CA ILE A 51 -17.25 -20.85 9.41
C ILE A 51 -17.30 -21.78 10.62
N VAL A 52 -16.30 -22.65 10.76
CA VAL A 52 -16.14 -23.56 11.89
C VAL A 52 -15.23 -22.89 12.92
N ALA A 53 -15.79 -22.56 14.09
CA ALA A 53 -15.09 -21.80 15.14
C ALA A 53 -13.74 -22.43 15.54
N ASP A 54 -13.72 -23.74 15.82
CA ASP A 54 -12.48 -24.43 16.20
C ASP A 54 -11.42 -24.43 15.09
N ALA A 55 -11.85 -24.41 13.82
CA ALA A 55 -10.92 -24.31 12.69
C ALA A 55 -10.37 -22.88 12.56
N LEU A 56 -11.21 -21.87 12.77
CA LEU A 56 -10.80 -20.47 12.79
C LEU A 56 -9.79 -20.19 13.91
N GLU A 57 -10.03 -20.75 15.11
CA GLU A 57 -9.12 -20.59 16.25
C GLU A 57 -7.75 -21.23 15.97
N ARG A 58 -7.72 -22.43 15.37
CA ARG A 58 -6.46 -23.05 14.94
C ARG A 58 -5.71 -22.23 13.88
N GLU A 59 -6.44 -21.50 13.05
CA GLU A 59 -5.90 -20.66 11.97
C GLU A 59 -5.86 -19.17 12.35
N GLN A 60 -5.93 -18.83 13.65
CA GLN A 60 -6.09 -17.44 14.12
C GLN A 60 -5.03 -16.49 13.58
N HIS A 61 -3.77 -16.93 13.49
CA HIS A 61 -2.69 -16.11 12.91
C HIS A 61 -2.98 -15.75 11.44
N ALA A 62 -3.42 -16.71 10.63
CA ALA A 62 -3.79 -16.47 9.23
C ALA A 62 -5.09 -15.67 9.11
N ALA A 63 -6.05 -15.87 10.02
CA ALA A 63 -7.30 -15.12 10.06
C ALA A 63 -7.09 -13.63 10.38
N HIS A 64 -6.30 -13.33 11.43
CA HIS A 64 -5.90 -11.96 11.74
C HIS A 64 -5.03 -11.37 10.63
N GLY A 65 -4.10 -12.17 10.09
CA GLY A 65 -3.28 -11.78 8.95
C GLY A 65 -4.08 -11.39 7.71
N LEU A 66 -5.16 -12.12 7.41
CA LEU A 66 -6.08 -11.78 6.33
C LEU A 66 -6.78 -10.45 6.59
N ALA A 67 -7.19 -10.17 7.83
CA ALA A 67 -7.78 -8.88 8.20
C ALA A 67 -6.79 -7.71 8.01
N TRP A 68 -5.51 -7.92 8.35
CA TRP A 68 -4.45 -6.93 8.09
C TRP A 68 -4.20 -6.72 6.60
N LEU A 69 -4.11 -7.79 5.80
CA LEU A 69 -4.01 -7.68 4.34
C LEU A 69 -5.23 -6.93 3.75
N ALA A 70 -6.45 -7.25 4.21
CA ALA A 70 -7.66 -6.57 3.78
C ALA A 70 -7.62 -5.07 4.10
N THR A 71 -7.08 -4.70 5.26
CA THR A 71 -6.90 -3.30 5.67
C THR A 71 -5.93 -2.58 4.73
N TYR A 72 -4.83 -3.22 4.33
CA TYR A 72 -3.84 -2.62 3.44
C TYR A 72 -4.38 -2.50 2.01
N ALA A 73 -5.05 -3.53 1.50
CA ALA A 73 -5.72 -3.48 0.20
C ALA A 73 -6.79 -2.38 0.15
N ALA A 74 -7.59 -2.24 1.21
CA ALA A 74 -8.56 -1.16 1.33
C ALA A 74 -7.88 0.22 1.37
N SER A 75 -6.75 0.35 2.04
CA SER A 75 -6.00 1.60 2.10
C SER A 75 -5.42 2.01 0.75
N LEU A 76 -4.85 1.07 -0.02
CA LEU A 76 -4.42 1.30 -1.40
C LEU A 76 -5.59 1.78 -2.27
N LYS A 77 -6.75 1.12 -2.16
CA LYS A 77 -7.98 1.53 -2.85
C LYS A 77 -8.44 2.94 -2.47
N GLN A 78 -8.41 3.29 -1.19
CA GLN A 78 -8.82 4.63 -0.76
C GLN A 78 -7.81 5.70 -1.18
N MET A 79 -6.51 5.42 -1.16
CA MET A 79 -5.49 6.33 -1.69
C MET A 79 -5.67 6.57 -3.20
N ALA A 80 -5.97 5.53 -3.97
CA ALA A 80 -6.27 5.66 -5.40
C ALA A 80 -7.53 6.50 -5.66
N ALA A 81 -8.59 6.28 -4.88
CA ALA A 81 -9.82 7.07 -5.00
C ALA A 81 -9.62 8.53 -4.56
N TYR A 82 -8.81 8.75 -3.52
CA TYR A 82 -8.44 10.06 -3.02
C TYR A 82 -7.64 10.87 -4.05
N SER A 83 -6.56 10.29 -4.59
CA SER A 83 -5.74 10.97 -5.60
C SER A 83 -6.54 11.29 -6.86
N ALA A 84 -7.39 10.37 -7.33
CA ALA A 84 -8.22 10.61 -8.51
C ALA A 84 -9.23 11.76 -8.31
N ARG A 85 -9.86 11.87 -7.13
CA ARG A 85 -10.77 12.98 -6.82
C ARG A 85 -10.04 14.32 -6.78
N LEU A 86 -8.93 14.38 -6.05
CA LEU A 86 -8.16 15.63 -5.95
C LEU A 86 -7.55 16.05 -7.30
N GLU A 87 -7.15 15.08 -8.13
CA GLU A 87 -6.61 15.38 -9.47
C GLU A 87 -7.70 15.92 -10.39
N HIS A 88 -8.92 15.38 -10.30
CA HIS A 88 -10.08 15.90 -11.03
C HIS A 88 -10.44 17.34 -10.64
N ASP A 89 -10.29 17.68 -9.36
CA ASP A 89 -10.63 19.00 -8.82
C ASP A 89 -9.46 20.01 -8.87
N ASP A 90 -8.35 19.69 -9.55
CA ASP A 90 -7.11 20.50 -9.57
C ASP A 90 -6.52 20.81 -8.18
N ARG A 91 -6.78 19.93 -7.21
CA ARG A 91 -6.33 20.03 -5.80
C ARG A 91 -5.19 19.08 -5.44
N PHE A 92 -4.75 18.22 -6.38
CA PHE A 92 -3.70 17.23 -6.13
C PHE A 92 -2.28 17.81 -6.27
N GLY A 93 -1.90 18.56 -5.23
CA GLY A 93 -0.62 19.24 -5.12
C GLY A 93 0.60 18.33 -4.91
N GLU A 94 1.76 18.95 -4.71
CA GLU A 94 3.01 18.24 -4.49
C GLU A 94 3.01 17.44 -3.18
N LEU A 95 2.45 18.00 -2.10
CA LEU A 95 2.41 17.33 -0.81
C LEU A 95 1.54 16.07 -0.87
N GLU A 96 0.34 16.17 -1.45
CA GLU A 96 -0.62 15.08 -1.60
C GLU A 96 -0.02 13.95 -2.44
N ARG A 97 0.62 14.29 -3.56
CA ARG A 97 1.31 13.33 -4.43
C ARG A 97 2.41 12.57 -3.70
N LEU A 98 3.26 13.26 -2.94
CA LEU A 98 4.34 12.61 -2.19
C LEU A 98 3.80 11.75 -1.03
N LEU A 99 2.74 12.18 -0.36
CA LEU A 99 2.11 11.38 0.72
C LEU A 99 1.49 10.09 0.17
N VAL A 100 0.75 10.16 -0.94
CA VAL A 100 0.18 8.97 -1.60
C VAL A 100 1.30 8.05 -2.08
N GLN A 101 2.35 8.59 -2.70
CA GLN A 101 3.49 7.81 -3.18
C GLN A 101 4.19 7.04 -2.04
N ILE A 102 4.49 7.72 -0.93
CA ILE A 102 5.09 7.08 0.25
C ILE A 102 4.16 6.00 0.81
N GLY A 103 2.87 6.31 0.97
CA GLY A 103 1.88 5.39 1.53
C GLY A 103 1.75 4.12 0.70
N CYS A 104 1.61 4.26 -0.62
CA CYS A 104 1.57 3.13 -1.55
C CYS A 104 2.86 2.32 -1.48
N ALA A 105 4.03 2.97 -1.54
CA ALA A 105 5.33 2.30 -1.49
C ALA A 105 5.52 1.47 -0.22
N GLU A 106 5.18 2.04 0.94
CA GLU A 106 5.29 1.34 2.22
C GLU A 106 4.34 0.14 2.28
N TYR A 107 3.09 0.29 1.83
CA TYR A 107 2.10 -0.79 1.92
C TYR A 107 2.38 -1.91 0.93
N VAL A 108 2.87 -1.58 -0.28
CA VAL A 108 3.35 -2.57 -1.26
C VAL A 108 4.53 -3.35 -0.70
N ALA A 109 5.52 -2.68 -0.12
CA ALA A 109 6.68 -3.34 0.48
C ALA A 109 6.28 -4.28 1.63
N GLN A 110 5.37 -3.85 2.51
CA GLN A 110 4.89 -4.67 3.62
C GLN A 110 3.99 -5.82 3.17
N ILE A 111 3.15 -5.65 2.14
CA ILE A 111 2.38 -6.77 1.57
C ILE A 111 3.35 -7.84 1.01
N ALA A 112 4.39 -7.43 0.29
CA ALA A 112 5.35 -8.34 -0.30
C ALA A 112 6.29 -9.00 0.73
N GLY A 113 6.75 -8.25 1.74
CA GLY A 113 7.74 -8.72 2.71
C GLY A 113 7.17 -9.29 4.02
N GLY A 114 5.95 -8.87 4.38
CA GLY A 114 5.24 -9.25 5.59
C GLY A 114 4.68 -8.05 6.35
N ILE A 115 3.41 -8.17 6.78
CA ILE A 115 2.68 -7.10 7.46
C ILE A 115 2.85 -7.23 8.98
N PRO A 116 3.34 -6.20 9.68
CA PRO A 116 3.40 -6.20 11.14
C PRO A 116 1.99 -6.08 11.72
N MET A 117 1.52 -7.12 12.41
CA MET A 117 0.26 -7.12 13.16
C MET A 117 0.46 -6.63 14.59
N SER A 118 1.66 -6.85 15.14
CA SER A 118 2.16 -6.31 16.39
C SER A 118 3.68 -6.11 16.26
N GLN A 119 4.36 -5.66 17.33
CA GLN A 119 5.82 -5.51 17.30
C GLN A 119 6.56 -6.84 17.12
N THR A 120 5.93 -7.97 17.50
CA THR A 120 6.54 -9.30 17.48
C THR A 120 5.85 -10.26 16.51
N GLU A 121 4.74 -9.87 15.90
CA GLU A 121 3.96 -10.71 15.01
C GLU A 121 3.91 -10.10 13.61
N ILE A 122 4.49 -10.80 12.65
CA ILE A 122 4.50 -10.42 11.24
C ILE A 122 3.83 -11.55 10.45
N VAL A 123 2.73 -11.24 9.77
CA VAL A 123 2.13 -12.18 8.81
C VAL A 123 2.90 -12.07 7.50
N ARG A 124 3.42 -13.20 7.01
CA ARG A 124 4.09 -13.28 5.70
C ARG A 124 3.14 -13.83 4.64
N PRO A 125 3.35 -13.52 3.34
CA PRO A 125 2.51 -14.03 2.25
C PRO A 125 2.22 -15.54 2.30
N GLY A 126 3.25 -16.35 2.58
CA GLY A 126 3.09 -17.80 2.67
C GLY A 126 2.12 -18.27 3.77
N ALA A 127 1.96 -17.51 4.87
CA ALA A 127 0.98 -17.82 5.91
C ALA A 127 -0.48 -17.61 5.43
N LEU A 128 -0.66 -16.82 4.37
CA LEU A 128 -1.94 -16.55 3.72
C LEU A 128 -2.15 -17.38 2.45
N GLY A 129 -1.27 -18.36 2.19
CA GLY A 129 -1.33 -19.21 1.00
C GLY A 129 -0.97 -18.51 -0.30
N LEU A 130 -0.34 -17.34 -0.21
CA LEU A 130 0.18 -16.62 -1.37
C LEU A 130 1.56 -17.20 -1.74
N THR A 131 1.70 -17.55 -3.02
CA THR A 131 2.93 -18.10 -3.58
C THR A 131 3.92 -17.01 -3.94
N GLN A 132 5.17 -17.41 -4.24
CA GLN A 132 6.17 -16.47 -4.75
C GLN A 132 5.71 -15.83 -6.08
N ASP A 133 5.13 -16.62 -6.98
CA ASP A 133 4.57 -16.14 -8.26
C ASP A 133 3.44 -15.11 -8.04
N ASP A 134 2.61 -15.29 -7.00
CA ASP A 134 1.57 -14.31 -6.65
C ASP A 134 2.18 -12.97 -6.22
N ILE A 135 3.29 -13.01 -5.48
CA ILE A 135 4.03 -11.81 -5.06
C ILE A 135 4.79 -11.18 -6.23
N GLU A 136 5.36 -11.97 -7.12
CA GLU A 136 6.01 -11.48 -8.33
C GLU A 136 5.01 -10.79 -9.26
N GLN A 137 3.81 -11.36 -9.42
CA GLN A 137 2.72 -10.74 -10.17
C GLN A 137 2.23 -9.45 -9.50
N PHE A 138 2.13 -9.42 -8.17
CA PHE A 138 1.76 -8.22 -7.42
C PHE A 138 2.79 -7.08 -7.57
N LEU A 139 4.08 -7.43 -7.66
CA LEU A 139 5.17 -6.48 -7.83
C LEU A 139 5.46 -6.13 -9.30
N ASP A 140 4.76 -6.73 -10.26
CA ASP A 140 4.91 -6.34 -11.66
C ASP A 140 4.43 -4.89 -11.89
N GLY A 141 4.91 -4.26 -12.94
CA GLY A 141 4.58 -2.87 -13.26
C GLY A 141 4.92 -1.89 -12.12
N ALA A 142 3.91 -1.17 -11.64
CA ALA A 142 4.04 -0.12 -10.62
C ALA A 142 4.65 -0.60 -9.29
N GLY A 143 4.45 -1.87 -8.93
CA GLY A 143 4.79 -2.39 -7.62
C GLY A 143 6.30 -2.37 -7.33
N ARG A 144 7.11 -2.80 -8.30
CA ARG A 144 8.58 -2.80 -8.17
C ARG A 144 9.13 -1.38 -8.07
N ASP A 145 8.66 -0.48 -8.92
CA ASP A 145 9.10 0.92 -8.93
C ASP A 145 8.78 1.62 -7.60
N LEU A 146 7.56 1.42 -7.08
CA LEU A 146 7.14 1.93 -5.77
C LEU A 146 7.99 1.37 -4.63
N MET A 147 8.24 0.06 -4.62
CA MET A 147 9.03 -0.58 -3.57
C MET A 147 10.50 -0.10 -3.57
N GLU A 148 11.09 0.13 -4.74
CA GLU A 148 12.49 0.55 -4.86
C GLU A 148 12.69 2.05 -4.65
N THR A 149 11.78 2.88 -5.17
CA THR A 149 12.01 4.33 -5.28
C THR A 149 10.89 5.21 -4.71
N GLY A 150 9.78 4.61 -4.25
CA GLY A 150 8.60 5.35 -3.82
C GLY A 150 8.68 5.91 -2.39
N ASN A 151 9.56 5.36 -1.54
CA ASN A 151 9.76 5.82 -0.15
C ASN A 151 11.25 6.02 0.18
N THR A 152 11.92 6.94 -0.52
CA THR A 152 13.34 7.26 -0.26
C THR A 152 13.52 8.29 0.87
N PRO A 153 14.69 8.36 1.51
CA PRO A 153 15.00 9.43 2.47
C PRO A 153 14.83 10.84 1.89
N ALA A 154 15.15 11.03 0.60
CA ALA A 154 15.03 12.31 -0.08
C ALA A 154 13.56 12.74 -0.24
N ILE A 155 12.67 11.82 -0.62
CA ILE A 155 11.22 12.04 -0.70
C ILE A 155 10.67 12.42 0.69
N ARG A 156 11.01 11.65 1.74
CA ARG A 156 10.58 11.95 3.10
C ARG A 156 11.07 13.33 3.57
N ALA A 157 12.31 13.69 3.26
CA ALA A 157 12.84 15.02 3.58
C ALA A 157 12.08 16.14 2.86
N ARG A 158 11.65 15.94 1.61
CA ARG A 158 10.82 16.90 0.87
C ARG A 158 9.44 17.08 1.52
N VAL A 159 8.78 15.99 1.91
CA VAL A 159 7.51 16.06 2.65
C VAL A 159 7.66 16.86 3.94
N ILE A 160 8.72 16.62 4.71
CA ILE A 160 8.98 17.39 5.94
C ILE A 160 9.21 18.88 5.64
N ALA A 161 9.92 19.22 4.56
CA ALA A 161 10.11 20.61 4.15
C ALA A 161 8.78 21.29 3.79
N LEU A 162 7.87 20.58 3.10
CA LEU A 162 6.53 21.07 2.77
C LEU A 162 5.67 21.27 4.03
N ILE A 163 5.66 20.28 4.94
CA ILE A 163 4.89 20.34 6.20
C ILE A 163 5.35 21.51 7.07
N ARG A 164 6.65 21.81 7.14
CA ARG A 164 7.18 22.94 7.91
C ARG A 164 6.73 24.30 7.41
N ASN A 165 6.30 24.39 6.15
CA ASN A 165 5.79 25.62 5.55
C ASN A 165 4.26 25.73 5.64
N LEU A 166 3.58 24.77 6.27
CA LEU A 166 2.14 24.85 6.51
C LEU A 166 1.83 25.76 7.71
N ASP A 167 0.68 26.44 7.65
CA ASP A 167 0.15 27.16 8.80
C ASP A 167 -0.17 26.21 9.96
N ALA A 168 -0.04 26.69 11.20
CA ALA A 168 -0.17 25.88 12.41
C ALA A 168 -1.55 25.23 12.61
N THR A 169 -2.58 25.69 11.89
CA THR A 169 -3.95 25.16 11.92
C THR A 169 -4.25 24.20 10.76
N SER A 170 -3.31 24.03 9.84
CA SER A 170 -3.49 23.19 8.66
C SER A 170 -3.16 21.73 8.97
N ILE A 171 -3.91 20.81 8.36
CA ILE A 171 -3.54 19.41 8.29
C ILE A 171 -2.46 19.22 7.21
N ALA A 172 -1.66 18.15 7.35
CA ALA A 172 -0.67 17.80 6.33
C ALA A 172 -1.37 17.20 5.10
N GLY A 173 -1.61 18.06 4.10
CA GLY A 173 -2.27 17.73 2.84
C GLY A 173 -3.78 17.96 2.85
N ASP A 174 -4.38 18.12 1.68
CA ASP A 174 -5.84 18.27 1.53
C ASP A 174 -6.57 16.98 1.97
N SER A 175 -7.57 17.09 2.84
CA SER A 175 -8.35 15.92 3.32
C SER A 175 -9.24 15.26 2.26
N GLY A 176 -9.53 15.97 1.16
CA GLY A 176 -10.52 15.55 0.16
C GLY A 176 -11.97 15.66 0.64
N LEU A 177 -12.22 16.39 1.72
CA LEU A 177 -13.54 16.77 2.24
C LEU A 177 -13.89 18.22 1.90
#